data_AF-A0A2N2A7V0-F1
#
_entry.id   AF-A0A2N2A7V0-F1
#
_cell.length_a   1.000
_cell.length_b   1.000
_cell.length_c   1.000
_cell.angle_alpha   90.00
_cell.angle_beta   90.00
_cell.angle_gamma   90.00
#
_symmetry.space_group_name_H-M   'P 1'
#
loop_
_entity.id
_entity.type
_entity.pdbx_description
1 polymer ?
#
loop_
_entity_poly.entity_id
_entity_poly.type
_entity_poly.pdbx_seq_one_letter_code
_entity_poly.pdbx_strand_id
1 'polypeptide(L)'
;MLVSIANQIALVIENQMLFNVQQDTFLPIIRSLVQALDARDPYTKGHSEQIAIYAVMIAKELGLSVIDVENIRFAGLLHDIGKIGIPEKILNKSGKLTPNEFNQIKLHPYISAQILKPVFLFTSLLPIVYHHHERWDGKGYPDGLAGEDIPLGARILAVADAFDAMISNRVYRQVKNKDAAVNELVKSAAGQFDPRIVDAFLTGLQKQLFEEKVDSVWKFDNLSNVFRDVLDAVINGHLVISDESDITGLIQQGEKLDEIAVRSFEDICSK
;
A
#
# COMPACT_ATOMS: atom_id res chain seq x y z
N MET A 1 14.69 42.87 -5.71
CA MET A 1 13.41 42.14 -5.73
C MET A 1 13.55 40.82 -6.48
N LEU A 2 13.88 40.82 -7.79
CA LEU A 2 14.11 39.60 -8.59
C LEU A 2 15.08 38.57 -7.97
N VAL A 3 16.25 39.01 -7.47
CA VAL A 3 17.23 38.11 -6.81
C VAL A 3 16.66 37.44 -5.56
N SER A 4 15.79 38.14 -4.82
CA SER A 4 15.16 37.60 -3.61
C SER A 4 14.14 36.52 -3.96
N ILE A 5 13.34 36.75 -5.01
CA ILE A 5 12.36 35.78 -5.51
C ILE A 5 13.07 34.55 -6.07
N ALA A 6 14.15 34.74 -6.85
CA ALA A 6 14.97 33.63 -7.35
C ALA A 6 15.54 32.76 -6.21
N ASN A 7 16.01 33.38 -5.12
CA ASN A 7 16.49 32.65 -3.95
C ASN A 7 15.37 31.88 -3.23
N GLN A 8 14.18 32.47 -3.10
CA GLN A 8 13.04 31.78 -2.48
C GLN A 8 12.57 30.59 -3.33
N ILE A 9 12.50 30.75 -4.65
CA ILE A 9 12.17 29.67 -5.58
C ILE A 9 13.21 28.55 -5.51
N ALA A 10 14.51 28.90 -5.50
CA ALA A 10 15.58 27.92 -5.37
C ALA A 10 15.46 27.09 -4.08
N LEU A 11 15.16 27.72 -2.95
CA LEU A 11 14.93 27.03 -1.67
C LEU A 11 13.70 26.12 -1.69
N VAL A 12 12.59 26.56 -2.30
CA VAL A 12 11.39 25.72 -2.44
C VAL A 12 11.68 24.51 -3.32
N ILE A 13 12.39 24.69 -4.43
CA ILE A 13 12.82 23.60 -5.31
C ILE A 13 13.73 22.63 -4.55
N GLU A 14 14.74 23.14 -3.83
CA GLU A 14 15.65 22.31 -3.04
C GLU A 14 14.91 21.53 -1.94
N ASN A 15 13.98 22.16 -1.24
CA ASN A 15 13.12 21.51 -0.25
C ASN A 15 12.24 20.43 -0.86
N GLN A 16 11.65 20.68 -2.04
CA GLN A 16 10.83 19.69 -2.73
C GLN A 16 11.68 18.53 -3.26
N MET A 17 12.88 18.80 -3.77
CA MET A 17 13.82 17.75 -4.18
C MET A 17 14.25 16.90 -2.99
N LEU A 18 14.59 17.52 -1.85
CA LEU A 18 14.92 16.82 -0.62
C LEU A 18 13.76 15.94 -0.14
N PHE A 19 12.54 16.47 -0.20
CA PHE A 19 11.33 15.71 0.13
C PHE A 19 11.13 14.52 -0.81
N ASN A 20 11.30 14.72 -2.12
CA ASN A 20 11.19 13.65 -3.12
C ASN A 20 12.27 12.59 -2.90
N VAL A 21 13.54 12.98 -2.68
CA VAL A 21 14.63 12.04 -2.36
C VAL A 21 14.31 11.26 -1.09
N GLN A 22 13.72 11.89 -0.08
CA GLN A 22 13.28 11.20 1.13
C GLN A 22 12.20 10.15 0.83
N GLN A 23 11.19 10.48 0.01
CA GLN A 23 10.15 9.53 -0.40
C GLN A 23 10.70 8.40 -1.28
N ASP A 24 11.51 8.75 -2.28
CA ASP A 24 12.14 7.84 -3.23
C ASP A 24 13.13 6.90 -2.55
N THR A 25 13.67 7.26 -1.38
CA THR A 25 14.57 6.40 -0.60
C THR A 25 13.81 5.55 0.42
N PHE A 26 12.72 6.05 0.99
CA PHE A 26 12.00 5.37 2.06
C PHE A 26 11.36 4.05 1.59
N LEU A 27 10.63 4.07 0.48
CA LEU A 27 9.94 2.86 -0.01
C LEU A 27 10.92 1.76 -0.45
N PRO A 28 12.02 2.04 -1.15
CA PRO A 28 13.06 1.05 -1.41
C PRO A 28 13.69 0.46 -0.15
N ILE A 29 13.93 1.25 0.90
CA ILE A 29 14.45 0.72 2.18
C ILE A 29 13.47 -0.29 2.78
N ILE A 30 12.18 0.06 2.84
CA ILE A 30 11.14 -0.86 3.33
C ILE A 30 11.10 -2.13 2.49
N ARG A 31 11.13 -2.02 1.16
CA ARG A 31 11.20 -3.19 0.28
C ARG A 31 12.44 -4.04 0.53
N SER A 32 13.61 -3.45 0.73
CA SER A 32 14.83 -4.19 1.05
C SER A 32 14.73 -4.93 2.38
N LEU A 33 14.10 -4.34 3.40
CA LEU A 33 13.84 -5.00 4.68
C LEU A 33 12.88 -6.19 4.51
N VAL A 34 11.80 -6.01 3.75
CA VAL A 34 10.86 -7.09 3.42
C VAL A 34 11.56 -8.20 2.65
N GLN A 35 12.34 -7.88 1.63
CA GLN A 35 13.10 -8.88 0.87
C GLN A 35 14.13 -9.63 1.73
N ALA A 36 14.76 -8.94 2.69
CA ALA A 36 15.69 -9.57 3.62
C ALA A 36 14.98 -10.52 4.59
N LEU A 37 13.78 -10.17 5.05
CA LEU A 37 12.92 -11.06 5.83
C LEU A 37 12.50 -12.26 4.97
N ASP A 38 12.04 -12.00 3.75
CA ASP A 38 11.56 -13.04 2.84
C ASP A 38 12.66 -14.05 2.50
N ALA A 39 13.92 -13.60 2.45
CA ALA A 39 15.07 -14.48 2.20
C ALA A 39 15.34 -15.46 3.36
N ARG A 40 14.89 -15.17 4.59
CA ARG A 40 15.02 -16.09 5.75
C ARG A 40 13.91 -17.13 5.82
N ASP A 41 12.76 -16.87 5.20
CA ASP A 41 11.61 -17.75 5.20
C ASP A 41 11.32 -18.21 3.76
N PRO A 42 11.70 -19.46 3.38
CA PRO A 42 11.53 -19.99 2.03
C PRO A 42 10.11 -19.89 1.46
N TYR A 43 9.10 -19.68 2.31
CA TYR A 43 7.69 -19.60 1.94
C TYR A 43 7.20 -18.21 1.56
N THR A 44 8.01 -17.16 1.72
CA THR A 44 7.54 -15.77 1.73
C THR A 44 7.98 -14.90 0.55
N LYS A 45 8.76 -15.40 -0.41
CA LYS A 45 9.28 -14.56 -1.52
C LYS A 45 8.16 -13.85 -2.28
N GLY A 46 8.03 -12.53 -2.07
CA GLY A 46 7.01 -11.68 -2.70
C GLY A 46 5.61 -11.79 -2.08
N HIS A 47 5.44 -12.59 -1.02
CA HIS A 47 4.19 -12.78 -0.30
C HIS A 47 3.68 -11.48 0.31
N SER A 48 4.56 -10.77 1.02
CA SER A 48 4.23 -9.49 1.66
C SER A 48 3.83 -8.42 0.64
N GLU A 49 4.43 -8.43 -0.55
CA GLU A 49 4.05 -7.53 -1.64
C GLU A 49 2.67 -7.87 -2.20
N GLN A 50 2.37 -9.15 -2.42
CA GLN A 50 1.06 -9.60 -2.89
C GLN A 50 -0.05 -9.31 -1.88
N ILE A 51 0.20 -9.55 -0.59
CA ILE A 51 -0.72 -9.18 0.49
C ILE A 51 -1.01 -7.68 0.44
N ALA A 52 0.02 -6.84 0.32
CA ALA A 52 -0.16 -5.40 0.25
C ALA A 52 -1.00 -4.98 -0.96
N ILE A 53 -0.84 -5.64 -2.11
CA ILE A 53 -1.66 -5.39 -3.31
C ILE A 53 -3.13 -5.73 -3.05
N TYR A 54 -3.43 -6.92 -2.53
CA TYR A 54 -4.81 -7.33 -2.22
C TYR A 54 -5.43 -6.45 -1.13
N ALA A 55 -4.68 -6.10 -0.10
CA ALA A 55 -5.14 -5.25 0.99
C ALA A 55 -5.48 -3.83 0.50
N VAL A 56 -4.66 -3.25 -0.37
CA VAL A 56 -4.93 -1.95 -1.02
C VAL A 56 -6.17 -2.03 -1.91
N MET A 57 -6.32 -3.11 -2.67
CA MET A 57 -7.51 -3.33 -3.51
C MET A 57 -8.78 -3.34 -2.66
N ILE A 58 -8.80 -4.11 -1.57
CA ILE A 58 -9.93 -4.16 -0.64
C ILE A 58 -10.19 -2.78 -0.03
N ALA A 59 -9.15 -2.09 0.47
CA ALA A 59 -9.27 -0.79 1.10
C ALA A 59 -9.87 0.27 0.16
N LYS A 60 -9.47 0.26 -1.11
CA LYS A 60 -10.05 1.14 -2.15
C LYS A 60 -11.51 0.80 -2.45
N GLU A 61 -11.85 -0.49 -2.52
CA GLU A 61 -13.23 -0.92 -2.74
C GLU A 61 -14.17 -0.45 -1.61
N LEU A 62 -13.66 -0.44 -0.37
CA LEU A 62 -14.37 0.08 0.80
C LEU A 62 -14.45 1.61 0.85
N GLY A 63 -13.84 2.32 -0.10
CA GLY A 63 -13.84 3.79 -0.14
C GLY A 63 -13.01 4.45 0.96
N LEU A 64 -11.96 3.77 1.45
CA LEU A 64 -11.09 4.35 2.48
C LEU A 64 -10.26 5.52 1.95
N SER A 65 -9.83 6.39 2.87
CA SER A 65 -9.00 7.55 2.53
C SER A 65 -7.64 7.12 1.99
N VAL A 66 -6.98 7.99 1.20
CA VAL A 66 -5.64 7.74 0.66
C VAL A 66 -4.64 7.42 1.79
N ILE A 67 -4.77 8.10 2.94
CA ILE A 67 -3.90 7.91 4.10
C ILE A 67 -4.12 6.53 4.72
N ASP A 68 -5.38 6.08 4.87
CA ASP A 68 -5.69 4.76 5.41
C ASP A 68 -5.25 3.64 4.47
N VAL A 69 -5.42 3.83 3.16
CA VAL A 69 -4.94 2.90 2.13
C VAL A 69 -3.42 2.73 2.21
N GLU A 70 -2.66 3.81 2.37
CA GLU A 70 -1.21 3.72 2.51
C GLU A 70 -0.78 3.09 3.84
N ASN A 71 -1.48 3.37 4.95
CA ASN A 71 -1.24 2.67 6.22
C ASN A 71 -1.46 1.16 6.08
N ILE A 72 -2.52 0.74 5.38
CA ILE A 72 -2.82 -0.67 5.10
C ILE A 72 -1.76 -1.28 4.17
N ARG A 73 -1.29 -0.53 3.17
CA ARG A 73 -0.18 -0.97 2.29
C ARG A 73 1.06 -1.29 3.11
N PHE A 74 1.50 -0.36 3.95
CA PHE A 74 2.69 -0.56 4.79
C PHE A 74 2.47 -1.68 5.81
N ALA A 75 1.27 -1.79 6.38
CA ALA A 75 0.93 -2.89 7.26
C ALA A 75 1.04 -4.24 6.55
N GLY A 76 0.53 -4.35 5.31
CA GLY A 76 0.65 -5.57 4.50
C GLY A 76 2.10 -5.93 4.19
N LEU A 77 2.96 -4.95 3.90
CA LEU A 77 4.38 -5.18 3.68
C LEU A 77 5.12 -5.64 4.95
N LEU A 78 4.74 -5.14 6.12
CA LEU A 78 5.52 -5.26 7.36
C LEU A 78 4.89 -6.16 8.43
N HIS A 79 3.71 -6.74 8.18
CA HIS A 79 2.95 -7.51 9.18
C HIS A 79 3.78 -8.60 9.86
N ASP A 80 4.66 -9.24 9.08
CA ASP A 80 5.45 -10.40 9.47
C ASP A 80 6.90 -10.10 9.88
N ILE A 81 7.33 -8.83 9.95
CA ILE A 81 8.73 -8.47 10.29
C ILE A 81 9.21 -9.06 11.61
N GLY A 82 8.28 -9.29 12.55
CA GLY A 82 8.53 -9.93 13.83
C GLY A 82 8.94 -11.40 13.75
N LYS A 83 8.75 -12.08 12.60
CA LYS A 83 9.28 -13.43 12.37
C LYS A 83 10.80 -13.47 12.51
N ILE A 84 11.50 -12.34 12.39
CA ILE A 84 12.95 -12.25 12.66
C ILE A 84 13.32 -12.71 14.09
N GLY A 85 12.42 -12.50 15.05
CA GLY A 85 12.59 -12.88 16.45
C GLY A 85 12.22 -14.33 16.75
N ILE A 86 11.76 -15.10 15.74
CA ILE A 86 11.36 -16.50 15.90
C ILE A 86 12.56 -17.41 15.58
N PRO A 87 12.83 -18.45 16.39
CA PRO A 87 13.92 -19.39 16.11
C PRO A 87 13.76 -20.07 14.75
N GLU A 88 14.84 -20.11 13.96
CA GLU A 88 14.83 -20.66 12.60
C GLU A 88 14.40 -22.14 12.55
N LYS A 89 14.80 -22.93 13.56
CA LYS A 89 14.37 -24.33 13.71
C LYS A 89 12.86 -24.53 13.83
N ILE A 90 12.15 -23.49 14.29
CA ILE A 90 10.68 -23.48 14.42
C ILE A 90 10.07 -23.01 13.11
N LEU A 91 10.58 -21.90 12.56
CA LEU A 91 10.07 -21.30 11.33
C LEU A 91 10.20 -22.25 10.12
N ASN A 92 11.35 -22.93 10.00
CA ASN A 92 11.68 -23.81 8.86
C ASN A 92 11.33 -25.29 9.11
N LYS A 93 10.50 -25.60 10.11
CA LYS A 93 10.16 -26.98 10.45
C LYS A 93 9.25 -27.61 9.39
N SER A 94 9.69 -28.69 8.74
CA SER A 94 8.93 -29.41 7.70
C SER A 94 7.72 -30.22 8.19
N GLY A 95 7.42 -30.19 9.50
CA GLY A 95 6.38 -31.01 10.13
C GLY A 95 5.45 -30.17 11.00
N LYS A 96 4.46 -30.81 11.62
CA LYS A 96 3.54 -30.11 12.54
C LYS A 96 4.32 -29.50 13.70
N LEU A 97 3.97 -28.26 14.01
CA LEU A 97 4.44 -27.57 15.20
C LEU A 97 3.77 -28.18 16.44
N THR A 98 4.55 -28.32 17.50
CA THR A 98 4.02 -28.60 18.84
C THR A 98 3.27 -27.36 19.35
N PRO A 99 2.37 -27.51 20.34
CA PRO A 99 1.66 -26.36 20.92
C PRO A 99 2.61 -25.27 21.42
N ASN A 100 3.75 -25.65 22.00
CA ASN A 100 4.74 -24.69 22.50
C ASN A 100 5.48 -23.96 21.36
N GLU A 101 5.82 -24.65 20.27
CA GLU A 101 6.40 -24.03 19.09
C GLU A 101 5.42 -23.08 18.41
N PHE A 102 4.14 -23.47 18.34
CA PHE A 102 3.10 -22.60 17.78
C PHE A 102 2.87 -21.35 18.64
N ASN A 103 2.90 -21.46 19.97
CA ASN A 103 2.85 -20.31 20.87
C ASN A 103 4.02 -19.34 20.66
N GLN A 104 5.21 -19.84 20.27
CA GLN A 104 6.31 -18.96 19.90
C GLN A 104 6.02 -18.22 18.59
N ILE A 105 5.48 -18.90 17.57
CA ILE A 105 5.08 -18.23 16.32
C ILE A 105 4.05 -17.13 16.59
N LYS A 106 3.07 -17.37 17.47
CA LYS A 106 2.06 -16.35 17.85
C LYS A 106 2.64 -15.06 18.44
N LEU A 107 3.92 -15.02 18.79
CA LEU A 107 4.58 -13.80 19.25
C LEU A 107 4.95 -12.85 18.12
N HIS A 108 4.99 -13.30 16.85
CA HIS A 108 5.45 -12.44 15.76
C HIS A 108 4.62 -11.14 15.60
N PRO A 109 3.29 -11.07 15.80
CA PRO A 109 2.57 -9.80 15.67
C PRO A 109 2.99 -8.79 16.74
N TYR A 110 3.22 -9.27 17.97
CA TYR A 110 3.78 -8.47 19.06
C TYR A 110 5.18 -7.95 18.71
N ILE A 111 6.06 -8.85 18.25
CA ILE A 111 7.44 -8.48 17.90
C ILE A 111 7.43 -7.50 16.72
N SER A 112 6.59 -7.71 15.71
CA SER A 112 6.40 -6.79 14.58
C SER A 112 6.02 -5.40 15.09
N ALA A 113 5.01 -5.30 15.96
CA ALA A 113 4.61 -4.03 16.54
C ALA A 113 5.74 -3.37 17.36
N GLN A 114 6.54 -4.13 18.13
CA GLN A 114 7.67 -3.58 18.87
C GLN A 114 8.80 -3.07 17.97
N ILE A 115 9.10 -3.78 16.87
CA ILE A 115 10.11 -3.37 15.89
C ILE A 115 9.68 -2.07 15.19
N LEU A 116 8.40 -1.93 14.87
CA LEU A 116 7.86 -0.79 14.12
C LEU A 116 7.58 0.43 14.99
N LYS A 117 7.32 0.23 16.30
CA LYS A 117 6.96 1.28 17.27
C LYS A 117 7.88 2.52 17.28
N PRO A 118 9.22 2.41 17.12
CA PRO A 118 10.09 3.58 17.11
C PRO A 118 9.91 4.50 15.89
N VAL A 119 9.32 4.00 14.80
CA VAL A 119 9.11 4.78 13.57
C VAL A 119 7.78 5.53 13.68
N PHE A 120 7.85 6.84 13.91
CA PHE A 120 6.67 7.68 14.13
C PHE A 120 5.60 7.54 13.04
N LEU A 121 6.03 7.44 11.77
CA LEU A 121 5.14 7.26 10.61
C LEU A 121 4.29 5.97 10.69
N PHE A 122 4.70 4.98 11.49
CA PHE A 122 4.02 3.70 11.60
C PHE A 122 3.05 3.61 12.79
N THR A 123 2.87 4.68 13.54
CA THR A 123 1.98 4.69 14.72
C THR A 123 0.57 4.17 14.38
N SER A 124 0.00 4.63 13.25
CA SER A 124 -1.35 4.25 12.82
C SER A 124 -1.46 2.82 12.30
N LEU A 125 -0.35 2.19 11.88
CA LEU A 125 -0.36 0.81 11.39
C LEU A 125 -0.06 -0.23 12.47
N LEU A 126 0.45 0.17 13.65
CA LEU A 126 0.75 -0.78 14.74
C LEU A 126 -0.46 -1.64 15.14
N PRO A 127 -1.68 -1.11 15.31
CA PRO A 127 -2.84 -1.92 15.66
C PRO A 127 -3.22 -2.89 14.53
N ILE A 128 -2.97 -2.53 13.28
CA ILE A 128 -3.23 -3.39 12.12
C ILE A 128 -2.30 -4.60 12.15
N VAL A 129 -1.00 -4.34 12.30
CA VAL A 129 0.03 -5.38 12.35
C VAL A 129 -0.10 -6.24 13.60
N TYR A 130 -0.47 -5.67 14.74
CA TYR A 130 -0.58 -6.44 15.98
C TYR A 130 -1.74 -7.45 15.96
N HIS A 131 -2.86 -7.09 15.31
CA HIS A 131 -4.11 -7.88 15.34
C HIS A 131 -4.41 -8.62 14.02
N HIS A 132 -3.50 -8.70 13.06
CA HIS A 132 -3.80 -9.30 11.75
C HIS A 132 -4.13 -10.81 11.80
N HIS A 133 -3.88 -11.50 12.92
CA HIS A 133 -4.31 -12.88 13.18
C HIS A 133 -5.57 -12.99 14.05
N GLU A 134 -6.21 -11.86 14.37
CA GLU A 134 -7.52 -11.89 15.00
C GLU A 134 -8.57 -12.43 14.03
N ARG A 135 -9.59 -13.08 14.59
CA ARG A 135 -10.64 -13.73 13.81
C ARG A 135 -11.97 -13.09 14.15
N TRP A 136 -12.82 -12.92 13.14
CA TRP A 136 -14.14 -12.34 13.31
C TRP A 136 -14.98 -13.03 14.41
N ASP A 137 -14.82 -14.35 14.58
CA ASP A 137 -15.46 -15.17 15.61
C ASP A 137 -14.80 -15.12 17.01
N GLY A 138 -13.80 -14.29 17.23
CA GLY A 138 -13.11 -14.15 18.54
C GLY A 138 -12.16 -15.28 18.90
N LYS A 139 -11.89 -16.22 17.98
CA LYS A 139 -10.97 -17.36 18.22
C LYS A 139 -9.54 -17.08 17.78
N GLY A 140 -9.25 -15.82 17.45
CA GLY A 140 -7.97 -15.34 16.98
C GLY A 140 -6.95 -15.14 18.10
N TYR A 141 -5.87 -14.45 17.76
CA TYR A 141 -4.84 -14.01 18.69
C TYR A 141 -4.26 -12.68 18.19
N PRO A 142 -3.61 -11.86 19.04
CA PRO A 142 -3.18 -12.14 20.42
C PRO A 142 -4.26 -11.98 21.51
N ASP A 143 -5.22 -11.08 21.34
CA ASP A 143 -6.15 -10.62 22.38
C ASP A 143 -7.53 -11.30 22.31
N GLY A 144 -7.83 -12.00 21.21
CA GLY A 144 -9.10 -12.70 21.02
C GLY A 144 -10.26 -11.74 20.74
N LEU A 145 -9.96 -10.62 20.08
CA LEU A 145 -10.94 -9.63 19.65
C LEU A 145 -11.93 -10.26 18.67
N ALA A 146 -13.18 -9.80 18.70
CA ALA A 146 -14.26 -10.31 17.86
C ALA A 146 -14.96 -9.17 17.11
N GLY A 147 -15.52 -9.48 15.95
CA GLY A 147 -16.32 -8.52 15.20
C GLY A 147 -15.57 -7.22 14.89
N GLU A 148 -16.21 -6.10 15.21
CA GLU A 148 -15.71 -4.76 14.92
C GLU A 148 -14.69 -4.24 15.94
N ASP A 149 -14.49 -4.94 17.05
CA ASP A 149 -13.41 -4.61 18.00
C ASP A 149 -12.02 -4.83 17.35
N ILE A 150 -11.96 -5.68 16.31
CA ILE A 150 -10.78 -5.87 15.49
C ILE A 150 -10.57 -4.63 14.58
N PRO A 151 -9.38 -4.00 14.59
CA PRO A 151 -9.08 -2.89 13.69
C PRO A 151 -9.40 -3.22 12.23
N LEU A 152 -10.02 -2.28 11.52
CA LEU A 152 -10.47 -2.49 10.13
C LEU A 152 -9.33 -2.98 9.23
N GLY A 153 -8.15 -2.34 9.31
CA GLY A 153 -6.99 -2.77 8.54
C GLY A 153 -6.54 -4.20 8.85
N ALA A 154 -6.68 -4.66 10.11
CA ALA A 154 -6.32 -6.03 10.48
C ALA A 154 -7.30 -7.04 9.86
N ARG A 155 -8.60 -6.73 9.85
CA ARG A 155 -9.62 -7.53 9.14
C ARG A 155 -9.32 -7.62 7.64
N ILE A 156 -8.87 -6.53 7.03
CA ILE A 156 -8.44 -6.49 5.63
C ILE A 156 -7.22 -7.39 5.39
N LEU A 157 -6.18 -7.26 6.22
CA LEU A 157 -4.97 -8.09 6.09
C LEU A 157 -5.27 -9.57 6.27
N ALA A 158 -6.14 -9.95 7.21
CA ALA A 158 -6.50 -11.34 7.45
C ALA A 158 -7.09 -12.01 6.18
N VAL A 159 -7.92 -11.30 5.42
CA VAL A 159 -8.47 -11.80 4.15
C VAL A 159 -7.39 -11.87 3.06
N ALA A 160 -6.58 -10.82 2.93
CA ALA A 160 -5.52 -10.75 1.94
C ALA A 160 -4.45 -11.85 2.14
N ASP A 161 -3.98 -12.04 3.38
CA ASP A 161 -3.02 -13.06 3.78
C ASP A 161 -3.57 -14.47 3.55
N ALA A 162 -4.80 -14.74 4.00
CA ALA A 162 -5.42 -16.04 3.79
C ALA A 162 -5.58 -16.38 2.30
N PHE A 163 -6.00 -15.40 1.48
CA PHE A 163 -6.10 -15.60 0.04
C PHE A 163 -4.74 -15.92 -0.58
N ASP A 164 -3.73 -15.09 -0.29
CA ASP A 164 -2.39 -15.30 -0.82
C ASP A 164 -1.87 -16.67 -0.41
N ALA A 165 -1.89 -17.01 0.88
CA ALA A 165 -1.45 -18.30 1.41
C ALA A 165 -2.17 -19.50 0.77
N MET A 166 -3.43 -19.34 0.35
CA MET A 166 -4.18 -20.38 -0.35
C MET A 166 -3.74 -20.59 -1.80
N ILE A 167 -3.22 -19.56 -2.46
CA ILE A 167 -2.79 -19.58 -3.87
C ILE A 167 -1.27 -19.69 -4.05
N SER A 168 -0.47 -19.26 -3.07
CA SER A 168 0.97 -19.08 -3.18
C SER A 168 1.80 -20.33 -2.85
N ASN A 169 1.20 -21.44 -2.41
CA ASN A 169 1.96 -22.67 -2.23
C ASN A 169 1.18 -23.99 -2.37
N ARG A 170 1.62 -24.81 -3.32
CA ARG A 170 2.23 -26.12 -3.04
C ARG A 170 3.01 -26.54 -4.29
N VAL A 171 4.33 -26.58 -4.21
CA VAL A 171 5.27 -27.14 -5.22
C VAL A 171 4.91 -28.56 -5.71
N TYR A 172 3.93 -29.23 -5.08
CA TYR A 172 3.40 -30.54 -5.47
C TYR A 172 1.86 -30.61 -5.62
N ARG A 173 1.15 -29.48 -5.63
CA ARG A 173 -0.25 -29.44 -6.04
C ARG A 173 -0.38 -28.39 -7.12
N GLN A 174 -0.84 -28.80 -8.30
CA GLN A 174 -1.37 -27.89 -9.30
C GLN A 174 -2.16 -26.79 -8.59
N VAL A 175 -1.84 -25.53 -8.93
CA VAL A 175 -2.52 -24.29 -8.54
C VAL A 175 -3.89 -24.64 -7.97
N LYS A 176 -4.09 -24.49 -6.65
CA LYS A 176 -5.47 -24.49 -6.15
C LYS A 176 -6.18 -23.42 -6.97
N ASN A 177 -7.17 -23.84 -7.75
CA ASN A 177 -7.94 -22.97 -8.62
C ASN A 177 -8.28 -21.70 -7.82
N LYS A 178 -8.05 -20.50 -8.37
CA LYS A 178 -8.43 -19.24 -7.71
C LYS A 178 -9.88 -19.31 -7.20
N ASP A 179 -10.75 -20.00 -7.94
CA ASP A 179 -12.12 -20.31 -7.55
C ASP A 179 -12.23 -21.09 -6.23
N ALA A 180 -11.32 -22.04 -5.97
CA ALA A 180 -11.29 -22.79 -4.73
C ALA A 180 -10.87 -21.93 -3.53
N ALA A 181 -9.91 -21.01 -3.72
CA ALA A 181 -9.53 -20.05 -2.68
C ALA A 181 -10.68 -19.06 -2.39
N VAL A 182 -11.32 -18.55 -3.44
CA VAL A 182 -12.54 -17.72 -3.35
C VAL A 182 -13.66 -18.45 -2.60
N ASN A 183 -13.95 -19.70 -2.98
CA ASN A 183 -14.98 -20.50 -2.33
C ASN A 183 -14.67 -20.74 -0.84
N GLU A 184 -13.40 -20.90 -0.48
CA GLU A 184 -12.99 -21.07 0.93
C GLU A 184 -13.15 -19.77 1.73
N LEU A 185 -12.81 -18.61 1.15
CA LEU A 185 -13.08 -17.30 1.77
C LEU A 185 -14.57 -17.12 2.05
N VAL A 186 -15.42 -17.39 1.05
CA VAL A 186 -16.89 -17.28 1.18
C VAL A 186 -17.42 -18.19 2.27
N LYS A 187 -16.97 -19.45 2.32
CA LYS A 187 -17.36 -20.40 3.38
C LYS A 187 -16.91 -19.96 4.77
N SER A 188 -15.80 -19.24 4.85
CA SER A 188 -15.20 -18.79 6.11
C SER A 188 -15.68 -17.39 6.54
N ALA A 189 -16.52 -16.74 5.73
CA ALA A 189 -17.15 -15.47 6.06
C ALA A 189 -18.04 -15.60 7.30
N ALA A 190 -18.10 -14.55 8.13
CA ALA A 190 -18.79 -14.49 9.43
C ALA A 190 -18.26 -15.46 10.50
N GLY A 191 -17.34 -16.38 10.14
CA GLY A 191 -16.56 -17.18 11.08
C GLY A 191 -15.17 -16.60 11.24
N GLN A 192 -14.27 -16.91 10.32
CA GLN A 192 -12.90 -16.40 10.39
C GLN A 192 -12.80 -14.95 9.95
N PHE A 193 -13.54 -14.57 8.90
CA PHE A 193 -13.38 -13.29 8.22
C PHE A 193 -14.62 -12.42 8.36
N ASP A 194 -14.42 -11.10 8.40
CA ASP A 194 -15.52 -10.12 8.29
C ASP A 194 -16.20 -10.29 6.92
N PRO A 195 -17.51 -10.57 6.86
CA PRO A 195 -18.24 -10.74 5.60
C PRO A 195 -18.09 -9.55 4.64
N ARG A 196 -18.09 -8.32 5.16
CA ARG A 196 -17.99 -7.10 4.33
C ARG A 196 -16.66 -7.01 3.62
N ILE A 197 -15.60 -7.50 4.26
CA ILE A 197 -14.24 -7.50 3.72
C ILE A 197 -14.10 -8.59 2.66
N VAL A 198 -14.73 -9.76 2.86
CA VAL A 198 -14.81 -10.80 1.85
C VAL A 198 -15.56 -10.27 0.62
N ASP A 199 -16.71 -9.63 0.79
CA ASP A 199 -17.49 -9.07 -0.32
C ASP A 199 -16.69 -8.00 -1.11
N ALA A 200 -15.99 -7.11 -0.40
CA ALA A 200 -15.11 -6.12 -1.02
C ALA A 200 -13.94 -6.77 -1.77
N PHE A 201 -13.34 -7.83 -1.22
CA PHE A 201 -12.29 -8.59 -1.89
C PHE A 201 -12.79 -9.22 -3.19
N LEU A 202 -13.96 -9.86 -3.18
CA LEU A 202 -14.54 -10.48 -4.37
C LEU A 202 -14.86 -9.45 -5.46
N THR A 203 -15.41 -8.30 -5.06
CA THR A 203 -15.72 -7.20 -5.98
C THR A 203 -14.44 -6.63 -6.61
N GLY A 204 -13.41 -6.37 -5.80
CA GLY A 204 -12.12 -5.89 -6.28
C GLY A 204 -11.42 -6.89 -7.21
N LEU A 205 -11.44 -8.18 -6.85
CA LEU A 205 -10.84 -9.24 -7.67
C LEU A 205 -11.54 -9.36 -9.03
N GLN A 206 -12.86 -9.23 -9.06
CA GLN A 206 -13.63 -9.22 -10.30
C GLN A 206 -13.24 -8.02 -11.18
N LYS A 207 -13.13 -6.81 -10.61
CA LYS A 207 -12.71 -5.60 -11.35
C LYS A 207 -11.31 -5.75 -11.96
N GLN A 208 -10.35 -6.28 -11.21
CA GLN A 208 -8.99 -6.54 -11.73
C GLN A 208 -8.98 -7.52 -12.90
N LEU A 209 -9.81 -8.58 -12.87
CA LEU A 209 -9.93 -9.52 -14.00
C LEU A 209 -10.54 -8.89 -15.26
N PHE A 210 -11.31 -7.80 -15.11
CA PHE A 210 -11.80 -7.00 -16.22
C PHE A 210 -10.77 -5.98 -16.69
N GLU A 211 -10.02 -5.35 -15.79
CA GLU A 211 -8.96 -4.37 -16.10
C GLU A 211 -7.72 -5.03 -16.73
N GLU A 212 -7.29 -6.22 -16.28
CA GLU A 212 -6.20 -6.99 -16.93
C GLU A 212 -6.52 -7.39 -18.37
N LYS A 213 -7.81 -7.46 -18.74
CA LYS A 213 -8.24 -7.67 -20.14
C LYS A 213 -8.28 -6.38 -20.96
N VAL A 214 -8.19 -5.22 -20.32
CA VAL A 214 -8.36 -3.91 -20.96
C VAL A 214 -7.05 -3.11 -21.00
N ASP A 215 -6.14 -3.26 -20.04
CA ASP A 215 -4.87 -2.53 -20.04
C ASP A 215 -3.70 -3.33 -19.45
N SER A 216 -2.85 -3.87 -20.32
CA SER A 216 -1.52 -4.37 -19.97
C SER A 216 -0.54 -3.21 -19.76
N VAL A 217 -0.78 -2.33 -18.78
CA VAL A 217 0.09 -1.17 -18.55
C VAL A 217 0.13 -0.80 -17.07
N TRP A 218 0.99 -1.46 -16.29
CA TRP A 218 1.47 -0.88 -15.03
C TRP A 218 2.40 0.29 -15.37
N LYS A 219 1.82 1.48 -15.51
CA LYS A 219 2.56 2.73 -15.52
C LYS A 219 2.33 3.44 -14.20
N PHE A 220 3.36 3.44 -13.37
CA PHE A 220 3.55 4.58 -12.46
C PHE A 220 3.98 5.75 -13.33
N ASP A 221 3.03 6.55 -13.76
CA ASP A 221 3.29 7.77 -14.51
C ASP A 221 2.79 8.99 -13.72
N ASN A 222 3.79 9.74 -13.25
CA ASN A 222 3.92 11.18 -13.47
C ASN A 222 3.45 12.19 -12.42
N LEU A 223 4.22 12.29 -11.34
CA LEU A 223 4.62 13.61 -10.81
C LEU A 223 5.71 14.28 -11.68
N SER A 224 6.48 13.50 -12.44
CA SER A 224 7.50 13.98 -13.36
C SER A 224 6.95 14.77 -14.55
N ASN A 225 5.78 14.45 -15.10
CA ASN A 225 5.26 15.20 -16.26
C ASN A 225 4.72 16.58 -15.89
N VAL A 226 3.95 16.70 -14.80
CA VAL A 226 3.46 18.00 -14.35
C VAL A 226 4.64 18.95 -14.09
N PHE A 227 5.71 18.42 -13.50
CA PHE A 227 6.91 19.21 -13.23
C PHE A 227 7.69 19.56 -14.51
N ARG A 228 7.76 18.64 -15.47
CA ARG A 228 8.44 18.87 -16.75
C ARG A 228 7.70 19.87 -17.62
N ASP A 229 6.37 19.80 -17.66
CA ASP A 229 5.53 20.69 -18.46
C ASP A 229 5.54 22.11 -17.89
N VAL A 230 5.54 22.26 -16.56
CA VAL A 230 5.71 23.57 -15.89
C VAL A 230 7.12 24.12 -16.14
N LEU A 231 8.15 23.27 -16.04
CA LEU A 231 9.54 23.69 -16.25
C LEU A 231 9.79 24.08 -17.71
N ASP A 232 9.26 23.33 -18.68
CA ASP A 232 9.36 23.64 -20.11
C ASP A 232 8.58 24.91 -20.47
N ALA A 233 7.43 25.17 -19.83
CA ALA A 233 6.68 26.41 -20.01
C ALA A 233 7.42 27.64 -19.47
N VAL A 234 8.12 27.52 -18.34
CA VAL A 234 8.94 28.59 -17.76
C VAL A 234 10.23 28.81 -18.55
N ILE A 235 10.92 27.73 -18.95
CA ILE A 235 12.19 27.81 -19.70
C ILE A 235 11.98 28.40 -21.10
N ASN A 236 10.90 28.02 -21.78
CA ASN A 236 10.61 28.54 -23.12
C ASN A 236 9.97 29.93 -23.10
N GLY A 237 9.72 30.51 -21.92
CA GLY A 237 9.13 31.85 -21.77
C GLY A 237 7.62 31.91 -22.05
N HIS A 238 6.95 30.76 -22.05
CA HIS A 238 5.51 30.64 -22.32
C HIS A 238 4.66 30.90 -21.05
N LEU A 239 5.30 30.95 -19.88
CA LEU A 239 4.68 31.25 -18.60
C LEU A 239 5.44 32.37 -17.87
N VAL A 240 4.81 33.53 -17.73
CA VAL A 240 5.32 34.63 -16.90
C VAL A 240 4.49 34.68 -15.63
N ILE A 241 4.98 34.07 -14.55
CA ILE A 241 4.31 34.11 -13.25
C ILE A 241 4.59 35.47 -12.63
N SER A 242 3.55 36.31 -12.54
CA SER A 242 3.67 37.68 -12.05
C SER A 242 3.28 37.85 -10.58
N ASP A 243 2.43 36.96 -10.04
CA ASP A 243 2.07 36.90 -8.61
C ASP A 243 1.53 35.51 -8.18
N GLU A 244 1.50 35.24 -6.87
CA GLU A 244 1.04 34.02 -6.18
C GLU A 244 -0.44 33.68 -6.45
N SER A 245 -1.24 34.69 -6.85
CA SER A 245 -2.64 34.52 -7.25
C SER A 245 -2.83 33.73 -8.55
N ASP A 246 -1.83 33.73 -9.45
CA ASP A 246 -1.91 33.05 -10.75
C ASP A 246 -1.84 31.53 -10.59
N ILE A 247 -1.08 31.05 -9.60
CA ILE A 247 -0.96 29.62 -9.25
C ILE A 247 -2.22 29.13 -8.54
N THR A 248 -2.80 29.97 -7.69
CA THR A 248 -4.01 29.63 -6.91
C THR A 248 -5.25 29.56 -7.81
N GLY A 249 -5.32 30.37 -8.86
CA GLY A 249 -6.38 30.34 -9.88
C GLY A 249 -6.37 29.08 -10.74
N LEU A 250 -5.19 28.58 -11.12
CA LEU A 250 -5.03 27.36 -11.93
C LEU A 250 -5.45 26.08 -11.17
N ILE A 251 -5.30 26.06 -9.85
CA ILE A 251 -5.64 24.91 -9.00
C ILE A 251 -7.15 24.88 -8.67
N GLN A 252 -7.82 26.03 -8.58
CA GLN A 252 -9.22 26.11 -8.16
C GLN A 252 -10.28 25.84 -9.24
N GLN A 253 -9.94 25.92 -10.54
CA GLN A 253 -10.92 25.80 -11.61
C GLN A 253 -11.12 24.39 -12.17
N GLY A 254 -10.26 23.41 -11.82
CA GLY A 254 -10.43 22.02 -12.28
C GLY A 254 -10.43 21.83 -13.80
N GLU A 255 -9.99 22.84 -14.58
CA GLU A 255 -9.87 22.75 -16.03
C GLU A 255 -8.55 22.09 -16.42
N LYS A 256 -8.58 21.27 -17.48
CA LYS A 256 -7.37 20.66 -18.04
C LYS A 256 -6.54 21.75 -18.72
N LEU A 257 -5.25 21.83 -18.36
CA LEU A 257 -4.27 22.79 -18.90
C LEU A 257 -4.18 22.76 -20.44
N ASP A 258 -4.52 21.63 -21.05
CA ASP A 258 -4.55 21.41 -22.49
C ASP A 258 -5.54 22.35 -23.23
N GLU A 259 -6.65 22.76 -22.58
CA GLU A 259 -7.67 23.65 -23.16
C GLU A 259 -7.29 25.13 -23.05
N ILE A 260 -6.45 25.48 -22.08
CA ILE A 260 -5.98 26.86 -21.82
C ILE A 260 -4.91 27.26 -22.84
N ALA A 261 -4.03 26.32 -23.23
CA ALA A 261 -2.97 26.53 -24.20
C ALA A 261 -3.50 26.96 -25.58
N VAL A 262 -4.67 26.46 -26.00
CA VAL A 262 -5.26 26.74 -27.31
C VAL A 262 -5.85 28.15 -27.38
N ARG A 263 -6.48 28.65 -26.30
CA ARG A 263 -7.15 29.97 -26.30
C ARG A 263 -6.16 31.13 -26.31
N SER A 264 -5.02 31.00 -25.62
CA SER A 264 -4.03 32.08 -25.51
C SER A 264 -3.31 32.41 -26.82
N PHE A 265 -3.18 31.45 -27.75
CA PHE A 265 -2.45 31.64 -29.01
C PHE A 265 -3.26 32.43 -30.07
N GLU A 266 -4.59 32.30 -30.07
CA GLU A 266 -5.48 33.00 -31.02
C GLU A 266 -5.74 34.46 -30.61
N ASP A 267 -5.76 34.75 -29.29
CA ASP A 267 -5.97 36.10 -28.76
C ASP A 267 -4.72 37.00 -28.88
N ILE A 268 -3.52 36.41 -28.94
CA ILE A 268 -2.26 37.14 -29.14
C ILE A 268 -2.05 37.51 -30.62
N CYS A 269 -2.60 36.73 -31.55
CA CYS A 269 -2.48 36.99 -32.99
C CYS A 269 -3.52 37.99 -33.55
N SER A 270 -4.45 38.48 -32.73
CA SER A 270 -5.59 39.32 -33.19
C SER A 270 -5.62 40.75 -32.61
N LYS A 271 -4.52 41.26 -32.04
CA LYS A 271 -4.35 42.69 -31.71
C LYS A 271 -2.99 43.24 -32.11
#